data_AF-A0A453CMT2-F1
#
_entry.id   AF-A0A453CMT2-F1
#
_cell.length_a   1.000
_cell.length_b   1.000
_cell.length_c   1.000
_cell.angle_alpha   90.00
_cell.angle_beta   90.00
_cell.angle_gamma   90.00
#
_symmetry.space_group_name_H-M   'P 1'
#
loop_
_entity.id
_entity.type
_entity.pdbx_description
1 polymer ?
#
loop_
_entity_poly.entity_id
_entity_poly.type
_entity_poly.pdbx_seq_one_letter_code
_entity_poly.pdbx_strand_id
1 'polypeptide(L)'
;MSRKLAFANQRACNLIAYYVPPHGSIQALVVMNCADVELSQFSSKNSPQMHIAVCQSSKVHLTQLTITAPWDSPNTDGVHVDRSQDVRVTRSTIGTGDDCVSIGPGSRFVTVDGIVCGPGHGVSVGSLGRKGATESVEYIDVKNVQFINTANGARIKTWQGGKGYAKSISFTDIKFTNVDH
;
A
#
# COMPACT_ATOMS: atom_id res chain seq x y z
N MET A 1 -0.60 -5.56 24.17
CA MET A 1 -1.78 -6.00 23.38
C MET A 1 -1.32 -7.02 22.35
N SER A 2 -1.94 -8.19 22.34
CA SER A 2 -1.58 -9.31 21.46
C SER A 2 -1.86 -8.95 20.00
N ARG A 3 -0.82 -8.90 19.16
CA ARG A 3 -0.94 -8.69 17.70
C ARG A 3 -1.36 -10.02 17.08
N LYS A 4 -2.55 -10.08 16.48
CA LYS A 4 -3.06 -11.30 15.85
C LYS A 4 -2.61 -11.32 14.39
N LEU A 5 -1.51 -12.02 14.11
CA LEU A 5 -1.26 -12.56 12.78
C LEU A 5 -1.90 -13.94 12.74
N ALA A 6 -2.93 -14.11 11.93
CA ALA A 6 -3.51 -15.42 11.66
C ALA A 6 -3.00 -15.87 10.29
N PHE A 7 -2.39 -17.06 10.26
CA PHE A 7 -1.99 -17.71 9.03
C PHE A 7 -2.79 -19.00 8.85
N ALA A 8 -3.34 -19.20 7.66
CA ALA A 8 -3.57 -20.54 7.16
C ALA A 8 -2.20 -21.22 6.97
N ASN A 9 -2.10 -22.52 7.21
CA ASN A 9 -0.84 -23.27 7.13
C ASN A 9 -0.33 -23.31 5.67
N GLN A 10 0.63 -22.44 5.31
CA GLN A 10 1.10 -22.31 3.93
C GLN A 10 2.58 -22.66 3.75
N ARG A 11 2.86 -23.57 2.81
CA ARG A 11 4.20 -24.13 2.56
C ARG A 11 5.18 -23.14 1.88
N ALA A 12 4.73 -21.97 1.42
CA ALA A 12 5.55 -21.03 0.64
C ALA A 12 5.45 -19.56 1.10
N CYS A 13 4.72 -19.27 2.17
CA CYS A 13 4.55 -17.89 2.65
C CYS A 13 5.80 -17.41 3.38
N ASN A 14 6.37 -16.30 2.91
CA ASN A 14 7.48 -15.61 3.56
C ASN A 14 6.96 -14.35 4.24
N LEU A 15 6.76 -14.44 5.55
CA LEU A 15 6.55 -13.27 6.39
C LEU A 15 7.89 -12.85 6.99
N ILE A 16 8.34 -11.65 6.63
CA ILE A 16 9.62 -11.13 7.14
C ILE A 16 9.35 -9.82 7.88
N ALA A 17 9.50 -9.86 9.20
CA ALA A 17 9.61 -8.65 10.01
C ALA A 17 11.05 -8.14 9.94
N TYR A 18 11.23 -6.84 9.73
CA TYR A 18 12.55 -6.21 9.57
C TYR A 18 13.37 -6.80 8.41
N TYR A 19 12.80 -6.75 7.20
CA TYR A 19 13.48 -7.25 6.00
C TYR A 19 14.53 -6.26 5.51
N VAL A 20 15.75 -6.75 5.28
CA VAL A 20 16.86 -6.00 4.68
C VAL A 20 17.16 -6.59 3.30
N PRO A 21 16.74 -5.96 2.20
CA PRO A 21 17.11 -6.44 0.87
C PRO A 21 18.62 -6.26 0.62
N PRO A 22 19.23 -7.09 -0.25
CA PRO A 22 20.66 -7.04 -0.55
C PRO A 22 21.14 -5.66 -1.05
N HIS A 23 20.23 -4.87 -1.62
CA HIS A 23 20.42 -3.48 -1.99
C HIS A 23 19.18 -2.65 -1.65
N GLY A 24 19.01 -2.26 -0.39
CA GLY A 24 17.96 -1.32 0.05
C GLY A 24 17.87 -1.16 1.57
N SER A 25 17.00 -0.27 2.00
CA SER A 25 16.77 0.04 3.42
C SER A 25 15.76 -0.91 4.06
N ILE A 26 15.79 -1.02 5.39
CA ILE A 26 14.97 -1.96 6.17
C ILE A 26 13.47 -1.65 6.00
N GLN A 27 12.66 -2.66 5.69
CA GLN A 27 11.19 -2.57 5.72
C GLN A 27 10.64 -3.19 7.00
N ALA A 28 9.62 -2.60 7.61
CA ALA A 28 9.11 -3.10 8.89
C ALA A 28 8.42 -4.47 8.74
N LEU A 29 7.63 -4.69 7.70
CA LEU A 29 6.98 -5.97 7.41
C LEU A 29 6.87 -6.24 5.91
N VAL A 30 7.23 -7.45 5.50
CA VAL A 30 7.05 -7.95 4.14
C VAL A 30 6.19 -9.21 4.16
N VAL A 31 5.10 -9.20 3.40
CA VAL A 31 4.24 -10.35 3.08
C VAL A 31 4.57 -10.75 1.64
N MET A 32 5.36 -11.82 1.48
CA MET A 32 5.86 -12.23 0.16
C MET A 32 5.54 -13.69 -0.14
N ASN A 33 5.03 -13.96 -1.35
CA ASN A 33 4.64 -15.29 -1.80
C ASN A 33 3.62 -15.98 -0.86
N CYS A 34 2.75 -15.17 -0.24
CA CYS A 34 1.73 -15.65 0.68
C CYS A 34 0.34 -15.66 0.02
N ALA A 35 -0.51 -16.55 0.49
CA ALA A 35 -1.94 -16.52 0.27
C ALA A 35 -2.68 -16.45 1.62
N ASP A 36 -3.95 -16.05 1.63
CA ASP A 36 -4.84 -16.15 2.81
C ASP A 36 -4.21 -15.62 4.12
N VAL A 37 -3.71 -14.37 4.06
CA VAL A 37 -3.06 -13.70 5.20
C VAL A 37 -4.01 -12.67 5.79
N GLU A 38 -4.20 -12.71 7.11
CA GLU A 38 -4.88 -11.65 7.85
C GLU A 38 -3.93 -10.97 8.83
N LEU A 39 -3.78 -9.66 8.66
CA LEU A 39 -3.09 -8.78 9.60
C LEU A 39 -4.09 -7.78 10.17
N SER A 40 -4.35 -7.87 11.47
CA SER A 40 -5.24 -6.96 12.17
C SER A 40 -4.56 -6.26 13.34
N GLN A 41 -4.98 -5.02 13.64
CA GLN A 41 -4.56 -4.28 14.84
C GLN A 41 -3.04 -4.12 14.95
N PHE A 42 -2.38 -3.93 13.82
CA PHE A 42 -0.93 -3.77 13.74
C PHE A 42 -0.55 -2.29 13.76
N SER A 43 0.42 -1.94 14.60
CA SER A 43 0.98 -0.59 14.65
C SER A 43 2.44 -0.57 14.23
N SER A 44 2.80 0.38 13.37
CA SER A 44 4.17 0.61 12.92
C SER A 44 4.50 2.09 12.99
N LYS A 45 5.70 2.42 13.46
CA LYS A 45 6.16 3.79 13.69
C LYS A 45 7.56 3.97 13.15
N ASN A 46 7.77 5.03 12.38
CA ASN A 46 9.06 5.48 11.85
C ASN A 46 9.85 4.34 11.18
N SER A 47 9.21 3.62 10.26
CA SER A 47 9.95 2.65 9.44
C SER A 47 10.94 3.44 8.58
N PRO A 48 12.19 2.96 8.40
CA PRO A 48 13.17 3.67 7.59
C PRO A 48 12.88 3.59 6.07
N GLN A 49 11.84 2.84 5.68
CA GLN A 49 11.25 2.80 4.35
C GLN A 49 9.76 2.42 4.47
N MET A 50 9.19 1.73 3.46
CA MET A 50 7.83 1.21 3.47
C MET A 50 7.54 0.42 4.76
N HIS A 51 6.41 0.72 5.41
CA HIS A 51 6.01 0.05 6.64
C HIS A 51 5.52 -1.38 6.39
N ILE A 52 4.71 -1.58 5.36
CA ILE A 52 4.23 -2.90 4.95
C ILE A 52 4.35 -3.04 3.43
N ALA A 53 5.04 -4.09 2.97
CA ALA A 53 5.07 -4.47 1.57
C ALA A 53 4.32 -5.80 1.36
N VAL A 54 3.36 -5.82 0.44
CA VAL A 54 2.64 -7.01 -0.02
C VAL A 54 3.10 -7.32 -1.44
N CYS A 55 3.90 -8.38 -1.57
CA CYS A 55 4.59 -8.71 -2.82
C CYS A 55 4.20 -10.11 -3.28
N GLN A 56 3.81 -10.27 -4.55
CA GLN A 56 3.55 -11.59 -5.16
C GLN A 56 2.60 -12.46 -4.31
N SER A 57 1.61 -11.83 -3.69
CA SER A 57 0.74 -12.47 -2.71
C SER A 57 -0.71 -12.43 -3.16
N SER A 58 -1.55 -13.29 -2.57
CA SER A 58 -2.98 -13.32 -2.86
C SER A 58 -3.84 -13.35 -1.61
N LYS A 59 -5.08 -12.82 -1.65
CA LYS A 59 -6.02 -12.87 -0.53
C LYS A 59 -5.41 -12.36 0.78
N VAL A 60 -4.87 -11.14 0.73
CA VAL A 60 -4.23 -10.49 1.88
C VAL A 60 -5.18 -9.46 2.44
N HIS A 61 -5.60 -9.61 3.69
CA HIS A 61 -6.46 -8.67 4.38
C HIS A 61 -5.69 -7.95 5.49
N LEU A 62 -5.46 -6.66 5.29
CA LEU A 62 -4.88 -5.76 6.26
C LEU A 62 -6.00 -4.87 6.82
N THR A 63 -6.22 -4.91 8.13
CA THR A 63 -7.35 -4.19 8.75
C THR A 63 -6.96 -3.56 10.08
N GLN A 64 -7.53 -2.39 10.41
CA GLN A 64 -7.26 -1.71 11.69
C GLN A 64 -5.77 -1.45 11.93
N LEU A 65 -5.07 -0.97 10.91
CA LEU A 65 -3.67 -0.58 11.03
C LEU A 65 -3.54 0.84 11.61
N THR A 66 -2.47 1.06 12.37
CA THR A 66 -2.03 2.39 12.79
C THR A 66 -0.57 2.60 12.35
N ILE A 67 -0.37 3.38 11.30
CA ILE A 67 0.96 3.62 10.72
C ILE A 67 1.31 5.10 10.85
N THR A 68 2.51 5.38 11.36
CA THR A 68 3.00 6.75 11.59
C THR A 68 4.46 6.91 11.16
N ALA A 69 4.76 7.93 10.37
CA ALA A 69 6.10 8.45 10.11
C ALA A 69 6.04 9.99 9.93
N PRO A 70 7.16 10.72 10.11
CA PRO A 70 7.22 12.15 9.83
C PRO A 70 6.83 12.46 8.38
N TRP A 71 6.18 13.60 8.16
CA TRP A 71 5.68 14.02 6.84
C TRP A 71 6.80 14.27 5.81
N ASP A 72 8.02 14.55 6.29
CA ASP A 72 9.22 14.81 5.51
C ASP A 72 10.10 13.56 5.36
N SER A 73 9.62 12.39 5.80
CA SER A 73 10.37 11.13 5.76
C SER A 73 10.21 10.43 4.39
N PRO A 74 11.25 10.44 3.53
CA PRO A 74 11.13 9.97 2.16
C PRO A 74 10.91 8.45 2.10
N ASN A 75 10.07 8.00 1.16
CA ASN A 75 9.87 6.58 0.85
C ASN A 75 9.33 5.74 2.02
N THR A 76 8.55 6.36 2.90
CA THR A 76 7.93 5.72 4.06
C THR A 76 6.50 5.27 3.78
N ASP A 77 6.22 4.72 2.59
CA ASP A 77 4.86 4.30 2.22
C ASP A 77 4.22 3.45 3.32
N GLY A 78 2.93 3.69 3.61
CA GLY A 78 2.23 2.95 4.65
C GLY A 78 2.05 1.48 4.26
N VAL A 79 1.31 1.26 3.17
CA VAL A 79 1.13 -0.07 2.57
C VAL A 79 1.49 -0.01 1.09
N HIS A 80 2.52 -0.76 0.69
CA HIS A 80 2.89 -0.96 -0.69
C HIS A 80 2.37 -2.32 -1.19
N VAL A 81 1.61 -2.33 -2.29
CA VAL A 81 1.08 -3.55 -2.91
C VAL A 81 1.72 -3.72 -4.29
N ASP A 82 2.40 -4.82 -4.54
CA ASP A 82 3.11 -5.07 -5.79
C ASP A 82 2.88 -6.50 -6.29
N ARG A 83 2.58 -6.66 -7.58
CA ARG A 83 2.32 -7.95 -8.25
C ARG A 83 1.39 -8.89 -7.46
N SER A 84 0.37 -8.34 -6.80
CA SER A 84 -0.49 -9.07 -5.86
C SER A 84 -1.97 -9.04 -6.25
N GLN A 85 -2.74 -10.04 -5.80
CA GLN A 85 -4.15 -10.19 -6.17
C GLN A 85 -5.07 -10.30 -4.96
N ASP A 86 -6.25 -9.68 -4.99
CA ASP A 86 -7.23 -9.78 -3.89
C ASP A 86 -6.64 -9.26 -2.56
N VAL A 87 -6.16 -8.01 -2.58
CA VAL A 87 -5.58 -7.35 -1.42
C VAL A 87 -6.55 -6.31 -0.89
N ARG A 88 -6.85 -6.37 0.42
CA ARG A 88 -7.76 -5.43 1.09
C ARG A 88 -7.02 -4.67 2.17
N VAL A 89 -7.01 -3.35 2.09
CA VAL A 89 -6.52 -2.45 3.15
C VAL A 89 -7.72 -1.70 3.70
N THR A 90 -8.06 -1.92 4.97
CA THR A 90 -9.36 -1.48 5.51
C THR A 90 -9.28 -0.84 6.89
N ARG A 91 -10.17 0.12 7.17
CA ARG A 91 -10.41 0.69 8.51
C ARG A 91 -9.14 1.11 9.23
N SER A 92 -8.23 1.80 8.55
CA SER A 92 -6.88 2.07 9.04
C SER A 92 -6.56 3.55 9.05
N THR A 93 -5.66 3.95 9.96
CA THR A 93 -5.12 5.31 10.04
C THR A 93 -3.65 5.26 9.65
N ILE A 94 -3.29 5.98 8.59
CA ILE A 94 -1.96 5.95 7.98
C ILE A 94 -1.50 7.39 7.77
N GLY A 95 -0.44 7.78 8.47
CA GLY A 95 0.26 9.05 8.25
C GLY A 95 1.74 8.79 8.02
N THR A 96 2.30 9.25 6.91
CA THR A 96 3.69 8.98 6.51
C THR A 96 4.28 10.17 5.77
N GLY A 97 5.53 10.06 5.30
CA GLY A 97 6.13 11.03 4.37
C GLY A 97 6.00 10.63 2.91
N ASP A 98 5.27 9.56 2.59
CA ASP A 98 4.98 9.15 1.22
C ASP A 98 3.53 8.65 1.06
N ASP A 99 3.22 7.82 0.08
CA ASP A 99 1.88 7.29 -0.15
C ASP A 99 1.35 6.53 1.09
N CYS A 100 0.12 6.83 1.53
CA CYS A 100 -0.54 6.03 2.57
C CYS A 100 -0.75 4.59 2.07
N VAL A 101 -1.17 4.47 0.81
CA VAL A 101 -1.24 3.18 0.10
C VAL A 101 -0.73 3.40 -1.33
N SER A 102 0.27 2.63 -1.73
CA SER A 102 0.76 2.60 -3.11
C SER A 102 0.49 1.24 -3.77
N ILE A 103 -0.08 1.26 -4.97
CA ILE A 103 -0.52 0.07 -5.72
C ILE A 103 0.32 -0.03 -6.99
N GLY A 104 1.37 -0.83 -6.90
CA GLY A 104 2.35 -1.10 -7.94
C GLY A 104 1.88 -2.05 -9.04
N PRO A 105 2.73 -2.26 -10.06
CA PRO A 105 2.40 -2.99 -11.28
C PRO A 105 2.09 -4.47 -11.05
N GLY A 106 1.29 -5.03 -11.95
CA GLY A 106 0.84 -6.43 -11.90
C GLY A 106 -0.21 -6.70 -10.80
N SER A 107 -0.64 -5.67 -10.07
CA SER A 107 -1.63 -5.81 -9.00
C SER A 107 -3.05 -5.77 -9.56
N ARG A 108 -3.95 -6.58 -8.99
CA ARG A 108 -5.37 -6.60 -9.38
C ARG A 108 -6.31 -6.97 -8.25
N PHE A 109 -7.56 -6.53 -8.34
CA PHE A 109 -8.57 -6.74 -7.28
C PHE A 109 -8.05 -6.19 -5.94
N VAL A 110 -7.68 -4.91 -5.92
CA VAL A 110 -7.20 -4.24 -4.70
C VAL A 110 -8.31 -3.33 -4.19
N THR A 111 -8.65 -3.47 -2.91
CA THR A 111 -9.62 -2.60 -2.24
C THR A 111 -8.96 -1.81 -1.13
N VAL A 112 -9.15 -0.49 -1.14
CA VAL A 112 -8.75 0.43 -0.07
C VAL A 112 -10.02 1.07 0.47
N ASP A 113 -10.41 0.76 1.71
CA ASP A 113 -11.73 1.13 2.24
C ASP A 113 -11.68 1.64 3.69
N GLY A 114 -12.21 2.83 3.93
CA GLY A 114 -12.35 3.37 5.27
C GLY A 114 -11.01 3.81 5.86
N ILE A 115 -10.21 4.54 5.07
CA ILE A 115 -8.86 4.96 5.47
C ILE A 115 -8.86 6.43 5.88
N VAL A 116 -8.21 6.73 7.01
CA VAL A 116 -7.75 8.10 7.32
C VAL A 116 -6.30 8.19 6.90
N CYS A 117 -6.04 8.94 5.83
CA CYS A 117 -4.74 9.11 5.21
C CYS A 117 -4.23 10.53 5.47
N GLY A 118 -3.10 10.67 6.16
CA GLY A 118 -2.60 11.99 6.50
C GLY A 118 -1.68 12.06 7.72
N PRO A 119 -0.52 12.74 7.62
CA PRO A 119 0.06 13.35 6.41
C PRO A 119 0.57 12.31 5.38
N GLY A 120 0.99 12.75 4.19
CA GLY A 120 1.58 11.87 3.16
C GLY A 120 1.23 12.27 1.72
N HIS A 121 1.41 11.35 0.77
CA HIS A 121 1.16 11.57 -0.66
C HIS A 121 -0.17 10.97 -1.18
N GLY A 122 -1.04 10.52 -0.27
CA GLY A 122 -2.38 10.03 -0.61
C GLY A 122 -2.43 8.53 -0.94
N VAL A 123 -3.39 8.14 -1.77
CA VAL A 123 -3.51 6.77 -2.30
C VAL A 123 -3.13 6.81 -3.78
N SER A 124 -2.06 6.12 -4.11
CA SER A 124 -1.48 6.14 -5.46
C SER A 124 -1.58 4.79 -6.14
N VAL A 125 -2.00 4.80 -7.41
CA VAL A 125 -1.82 3.69 -8.35
C VAL A 125 -0.57 3.97 -9.18
N GLY A 126 0.39 3.05 -9.17
CA GLY A 126 1.69 3.17 -9.81
C GLY A 126 2.83 3.60 -8.87
N SER A 127 3.99 3.98 -9.38
CA SER A 127 4.24 4.31 -10.79
C SER A 127 4.34 3.08 -11.71
N LEU A 128 3.70 3.15 -12.88
CA LEU A 128 3.69 2.09 -13.89
C LEU A 128 4.60 2.39 -15.08
N GLY A 129 5.18 1.36 -15.69
CA GLY A 129 5.93 1.41 -16.94
C GLY A 129 7.38 1.87 -16.79
N ARG A 130 8.00 1.65 -15.64
CA ARG A 130 9.38 2.10 -15.38
C ARG A 130 10.33 1.57 -16.46
N LYS A 131 11.22 2.44 -16.98
CA LYS A 131 12.17 2.11 -18.08
C LYS A 131 11.47 1.59 -19.35
N GLY A 132 10.27 2.08 -19.66
CA GLY A 132 9.52 1.66 -20.85
C GLY A 132 8.90 0.28 -20.75
N ALA A 133 8.82 -0.28 -19.54
CA ALA A 133 8.19 -1.57 -19.29
C ALA A 133 6.71 -1.56 -19.70
N THR A 134 6.21 -2.74 -20.08
CA THR A 134 4.78 -2.96 -20.32
C THR A 134 4.17 -3.48 -19.02
N GLU A 135 3.41 -2.64 -18.33
CA GLU A 135 2.86 -2.95 -17.01
C GLU A 135 1.34 -2.76 -17.00
N SER A 136 0.66 -3.51 -16.13
CA SER A 136 -0.78 -3.43 -15.99
C SER A 136 -1.21 -3.33 -14.53
N VAL A 137 -2.33 -2.68 -14.31
CA VAL A 137 -3.06 -2.68 -13.04
C VAL A 137 -4.55 -2.60 -13.34
N GLU A 138 -5.36 -3.41 -12.66
CA GLU A 138 -6.80 -3.47 -12.94
C GLU A 138 -7.66 -3.84 -11.73
N TYR A 139 -8.93 -3.43 -11.74
CA TYR A 139 -9.91 -3.70 -10.68
C TYR A 139 -9.45 -3.16 -9.33
N ILE A 140 -9.28 -1.83 -9.28
CA ILE A 140 -8.87 -1.12 -8.07
C ILE A 140 -10.07 -0.33 -7.55
N ASP A 141 -10.45 -0.57 -6.30
CA ASP A 141 -11.57 0.12 -5.65
C ASP A 141 -11.07 0.87 -4.41
N VAL A 142 -10.98 2.19 -4.51
CA VAL A 142 -10.61 3.07 -3.41
C VAL A 142 -11.86 3.81 -2.96
N LYS A 143 -12.26 3.61 -1.70
CA LYS A 143 -13.50 4.19 -1.19
C LYS A 143 -13.44 4.59 0.28
N ASN A 144 -14.33 5.50 0.67
CA ASN A 144 -14.45 5.96 2.05
C ASN A 144 -13.11 6.45 2.62
N VAL A 145 -12.36 7.23 1.85
CA VAL A 145 -11.03 7.73 2.26
C VAL A 145 -11.11 9.19 2.65
N GLN A 146 -10.52 9.52 3.79
CA GLN A 146 -10.31 10.89 4.25
C GLN A 146 -8.84 11.24 4.11
N PHE A 147 -8.53 12.16 3.20
CA PHE A 147 -7.20 12.73 3.00
C PHE A 147 -7.05 13.99 3.86
N ILE A 148 -6.06 14.02 4.76
CA ILE A 148 -5.85 15.09 5.73
C ILE A 148 -4.38 15.53 5.69
N ASN A 149 -4.09 16.79 5.38
CA ASN A 149 -2.70 17.30 5.32
C ASN A 149 -1.81 16.47 4.39
N THR A 150 -2.34 16.07 3.23
CA THR A 150 -1.62 15.26 2.24
C THR A 150 -1.24 16.11 1.03
N ALA A 151 -0.10 15.80 0.41
CA ALA A 151 0.33 16.48 -0.82
C ALA A 151 -0.60 16.15 -2.01
N ASN A 152 -1.20 14.96 -2.02
CA ASN A 152 -2.16 14.54 -3.05
C ASN A 152 -3.27 13.71 -2.39
N GLY A 153 -4.45 13.61 -3.00
CA GLY A 153 -5.45 12.62 -2.58
C GLY A 153 -5.38 11.31 -3.36
N ALA A 154 -6.26 11.14 -4.33
CA ALA A 154 -6.25 9.99 -5.25
C ALA A 154 -5.33 10.28 -6.46
N ARG A 155 -4.36 9.41 -6.72
CA ARG A 155 -3.34 9.66 -7.75
C ARG A 155 -3.08 8.43 -8.62
N ILE A 156 -2.90 8.63 -9.92
CA ILE A 156 -2.42 7.60 -10.85
C ILE A 156 -1.10 8.08 -11.47
N LYS A 157 -0.04 7.30 -11.33
CA LYS A 157 1.32 7.63 -11.77
C LYS A 157 1.78 6.68 -12.86
N THR A 158 2.29 7.21 -13.96
CA THR A 158 2.94 6.44 -15.01
C THR A 158 4.29 7.06 -15.37
N TRP A 159 5.23 6.25 -15.81
CA TRP A 159 6.50 6.69 -16.36
C TRP A 159 6.33 7.03 -17.84
N GLN A 160 6.91 8.15 -18.27
CA GLN A 160 6.99 8.50 -19.68
C GLN A 160 7.68 7.37 -20.47
N GLY A 161 7.08 7.00 -21.60
CA GLY A 161 7.53 5.88 -22.44
C GLY A 161 7.11 4.50 -21.94
N GLY A 162 6.47 4.41 -20.77
CA GLY A 162 5.81 3.20 -20.27
C GLY A 162 4.69 2.72 -21.20
N LYS A 163 4.42 1.42 -21.18
CA LYS A 163 3.39 0.76 -22.01
C LYS A 163 2.44 -0.04 -21.12
N GLY A 164 1.30 -0.47 -21.67
CA GLY A 164 0.31 -1.29 -20.99
C GLY A 164 -0.94 -0.51 -20.61
N TYR A 165 -1.53 -0.77 -19.43
CA TYR A 165 -2.79 -0.15 -19.04
C TYR A 165 -3.01 -0.01 -17.53
N ALA A 166 -3.79 1.01 -17.16
CA ALA A 166 -4.46 1.11 -15.88
C ALA A 166 -5.97 1.22 -16.16
N LYS A 167 -6.77 0.24 -15.75
CA LYS A 167 -8.20 0.18 -16.12
C LYS A 167 -9.07 -0.32 -14.97
N SER A 168 -10.37 -0.02 -15.03
CA SER A 168 -11.33 -0.43 -13.98
C SER A 168 -10.87 0.03 -12.59
N ILE A 169 -10.65 1.33 -12.45
CA ILE A 169 -10.21 1.98 -11.21
C ILE A 169 -11.33 2.93 -10.77
N SER A 170 -11.82 2.77 -9.54
CA SER A 170 -12.80 3.65 -8.91
C SER A 170 -12.22 4.36 -7.70
N PHE A 171 -12.56 5.65 -7.58
CA PHE A 171 -12.39 6.44 -6.38
C PHE A 171 -13.77 6.96 -5.97
N THR A 172 -14.30 6.51 -4.85
CA THR A 172 -15.68 6.82 -4.40
C THR A 172 -15.70 7.29 -2.95
N ASP A 173 -16.63 8.17 -2.59
CA ASP A 173 -16.77 8.66 -1.20
C ASP A 173 -15.46 9.17 -0.58
N ILE A 174 -14.78 10.05 -1.32
CA ILE A 174 -13.49 10.63 -0.95
C ILE A 174 -13.70 12.01 -0.34
N LYS A 175 -13.01 12.28 0.77
CA LYS A 175 -13.01 13.59 1.44
C LYS A 175 -11.59 14.14 1.51
N PHE A 176 -11.47 15.45 1.29
CA PHE A 176 -10.20 16.17 1.29
C PHE A 176 -10.24 17.27 2.36
N THR A 177 -9.22 17.30 3.21
CA THR A 177 -9.02 18.33 4.24
C THR A 177 -7.57 18.79 4.17
N ASN A 178 -7.34 20.03 3.74
CA ASN A 178 -5.99 20.58 3.57
C ASN A 178 -5.11 19.67 2.68
N VAL A 179 -5.52 19.50 1.42
CA VAL A 179 -4.80 18.71 0.42
C VAL A 179 -4.26 19.66 -0.64
N ASP A 180 -2.97 19.55 -0.95
CA ASP A 180 -2.28 20.53 -1.82
C ASP A 180 -2.65 20.37 -3.30
N HIS A 181 -2.76 19.13 -3.78
CA HIS A 181 -2.99 18.77 -5.19
C HIS A 181 -4.06 17.69 -5.39
#